data_AF-A0A966ZB90-F1
#
_entry.id   AF-A0A966ZB90-F1
#
_cell.length_a   1.000
_cell.length_b   1.000
_cell.length_c   1.000
_cell.angle_alpha   90.00
_cell.angle_beta   90.00
_cell.angle_gamma   90.00
#
_symmetry.space_group_name_H-M   'P 1'
#
loop_
_entity.id
_entity.type
_entity.pdbx_description
1 polymer ?
#
loop_
_entity_poly.entity_id
_entity_poly.type
_entity_poly.pdbx_seq_one_letter_code
_entity_poly.pdbx_strand_id
1 'polypeptide(L)' 'MESVPGKVSGAWVFKDTRMPVSIVFESLEAGATIDEIMEWFHLGRDQIIAVLEFAARSLDPFPPPQPGPNGTASNAYPV' A
#
# COMPACT_ATOMS: atom_id res chain seq x y z
N MET A 1 -0.25 -4.58 -1.63
CA MET A 1 0.77 -4.50 -2.70
C MET A 1 1.71 -5.67 -2.56
N GLU A 2 2.29 -6.14 -3.67
CA GLU A 2 3.32 -7.17 -3.65
C GLU A 2 4.63 -6.55 -4.15
N SER A 3 5.72 -6.73 -3.41
CA SER A 3 7.05 -6.38 -3.91
C SER A 3 7.55 -7.54 -4.77
N VAL A 4 8.00 -7.25 -5.99
CA VAL A 4 8.58 -8.28 -6.88
C VAL A 4 10.11 -8.16 -6.80
N PRO A 5 10.81 -8.98 -6.00
CA PRO A 5 12.26 -8.98 -5.98
C PRO A 5 12.80 -9.46 -7.35
N GLY A 6 13.64 -8.65 -7.98
CA GLY A 6 14.41 -9.04 -9.18
C GLY A 6 13.77 -8.73 -10.54
N LYS A 7 12.61 -8.09 -10.61
CA LYS A 7 12.06 -7.60 -11.88
C LYS A 7 11.45 -6.22 -11.63
N VAL A 8 12.00 -5.19 -12.27
CA VAL A 8 11.70 -3.75 -12.15
C VAL A 8 12.26 -2.98 -10.92
N SER A 9 13.51 -3.25 -10.51
CA SER A 9 14.27 -2.39 -9.56
C SER A 9 13.49 -1.90 -8.32
N GLY A 10 12.69 -2.77 -7.68
CA GLY A 10 11.95 -2.42 -6.46
C GLY A 10 10.69 -1.57 -6.67
N ALA A 11 10.21 -1.38 -7.90
CA ALA A 11 8.95 -0.70 -8.14
C ALA A 11 7.77 -1.50 -7.57
N TRP A 12 6.93 -0.83 -6.79
CA TRP A 12 5.69 -1.38 -6.26
C TRP A 12 4.74 -1.68 -7.41
N VAL A 13 4.17 -2.88 -7.44
CA VAL A 13 3.19 -3.28 -8.45
C VAL A 13 1.85 -3.60 -7.78
N PHE A 14 0.77 -3.43 -8.54
CA PHE A 14 -0.54 -3.88 -8.10
C PHE A 14 -0.59 -5.41 -8.01
N LYS A 15 -1.25 -5.91 -6.96
CA LYS A 15 -1.40 -7.36 -6.74
C LYS A 15 -2.07 -7.99 -7.98
N ASP A 16 -1.58 -9.14 -8.42
CA ASP A 16 -2.06 -9.86 -9.62
C ASP A 16 -1.80 -9.17 -10.98
N THR A 17 -1.18 -7.98 -10.99
CA THR A 17 -0.84 -7.29 -12.24
C THR A 17 0.65 -6.97 -12.34
N ARG A 18 1.12 -6.76 -13.56
CA ARG A 18 2.47 -6.26 -13.83
C ARG A 18 2.51 -4.72 -13.90
N MET A 19 1.43 -4.06 -13.49
CA MET A 19 1.28 -2.62 -13.61
C MET A 19 2.01 -1.91 -12.44
N PRO A 20 2.97 -1.01 -12.73
CA PRO A 20 3.68 -0.29 -11.69
C PRO A 20 2.75 0.73 -11.05
N VAL A 21 2.86 0.89 -9.75
CA VAL A 21 2.12 1.88 -8.97
C VAL A 21 2.51 3.32 -9.35
N SER A 22 3.70 3.52 -9.93
CA SER A 22 4.15 4.83 -10.42
C SER A 22 3.18 5.46 -11.41
N ILE A 23 2.51 4.65 -12.24
CA ILE A 23 1.62 5.15 -13.30
C ILE A 23 0.46 5.97 -12.75
N VAL A 24 -0.02 5.65 -11.54
CA VAL A 24 -1.07 6.41 -10.87
C VAL A 24 -0.55 7.79 -10.48
N PHE A 25 0.66 7.85 -9.91
CA PHE A 25 1.28 9.12 -9.54
C PHE A 25 1.61 9.97 -10.77
N GLU A 26 2.20 9.37 -11.81
CA GLU A 26 2.48 10.04 -13.09
C GLU A 26 1.20 10.62 -13.73
N SER A 27 0.09 9.89 -13.63
CA SER A 27 -1.21 10.36 -14.14
C SER A 27 -1.77 11.53 -13.32
N LEU A 28 -1.65 11.46 -11.99
CA LEU A 28 -2.04 12.56 -11.10
C LEU A 28 -1.17 13.82 -11.34
N GLU A 29 0.14 13.65 -11.56
CA GLU A 29 1.06 14.74 -11.91
C GLU A 29 0.73 15.38 -13.26
N ALA A 30 0.23 14.58 -14.22
CA ALA A 30 -0.28 15.06 -15.50
C ALA A 30 -1.65 15.77 -15.40
N GLY A 31 -2.25 15.81 -14.21
CA GLY A 31 -3.53 16.47 -13.95
C GLY A 31 -4.77 15.58 -14.16
N ALA A 32 -4.59 14.27 -14.33
CA ALA A 32 -5.70 13.34 -14.42
C ALA A 32 -6.42 13.22 -13.07
N THR A 33 -7.74 13.08 -13.11
CA THR A 33 -8.54 12.82 -11.93
C THR A 33 -8.49 11.33 -11.56
N ILE A 34 -8.84 11.03 -10.30
CA ILE A 34 -8.90 9.64 -9.81
C ILE A 34 -9.87 8.80 -10.64
N ASP A 35 -10.99 9.38 -11.08
CA ASP A 35 -12.01 8.70 -11.88
C ASP A 35 -11.48 8.30 -13.27
N GLU A 36 -10.76 9.22 -13.93
CA GLU A 36 -10.11 8.95 -15.23
C GLU A 36 -9.04 7.86 -15.11
N ILE A 37 -8.24 7.88 -14.05
CA ILE A 37 -7.22 6.85 -13.80
C ILE A 37 -7.88 5.48 -13.55
N MET A 38 -8.98 5.44 -12.80
CA MET A 38 -9.75 4.22 -12.61
C MET A 38 -10.28 3.66 -13.93
N GLU A 39 -10.76 4.54 -14.81
CA GLU A 39 -11.26 4.15 -16.14
C GLU A 39 -10.14 3.62 -17.04
N TRP A 40 -9.05 4.38 -17.20
CA TRP A 40 -7.96 4.04 -18.13
C TRP A 40 -7.20 2.77 -17.77
N PHE A 41 -7.03 2.53 -16.47
CA PHE A 41 -6.23 1.41 -15.97
C PHE A 41 -7.10 0.28 -15.39
N HIS A 42 -8.43 0.39 -15.51
CA HIS A 42 -9.39 -0.55 -14.94
C HIS A 42 -9.14 -0.82 -13.44
N LEU A 43 -8.77 0.23 -12.71
CA LEU A 43 -8.46 0.14 -11.29
C LEU A 43 -9.73 0.31 -10.46
N GLY A 44 -9.88 -0.55 -9.46
CA GLY A 44 -10.91 -0.39 -8.44
C GLY A 44 -10.58 0.76 -7.48
N ARG A 45 -11.60 1.38 -6.89
CA ARG A 45 -11.44 2.41 -5.86
C ARG A 45 -10.58 1.92 -4.68
N ASP A 46 -10.82 0.70 -4.22
CA ASP A 46 -10.04 0.06 -3.15
C ASP A 46 -8.54 0.00 -3.51
N GLN A 47 -8.24 -0.24 -4.79
CA GLN A 47 -6.89 -0.36 -5.27
C GLN A 47 -6.15 0.99 -5.28
N ILE A 48 -6.86 2.07 -5.63
CA ILE A 48 -6.34 3.45 -5.52
C ILE A 48 -6.16 3.86 -4.05
N ILE A 49 -7.13 3.54 -3.19
CA ILE A 49 -7.03 3.82 -1.75
C ILE A 49 -5.79 3.14 -1.17
N ALA A 50 -5.58 1.86 -1.47
CA ALA A 50 -4.41 1.12 -1.01
C ALA A 50 -3.08 1.74 -1.47
N VAL A 51 -3.04 2.37 -2.66
CA VAL A 51 -1.87 3.13 -3.15
C VAL A 51 -1.62 4.39 -2.34
N LEU A 52 -2.67 5.16 -2.10
CA LEU A 52 -2.57 6.42 -1.36
C LEU A 52 -2.22 6.15 0.11
N GLU A 53 -2.81 5.12 0.73
CA GLU A 53 -2.47 4.71 2.11
C GLU A 53 -1.03 4.22 2.22
N PHE A 54 -0.56 3.46 1.23
CA PHE A 54 0.83 3.03 1.19
C PHE A 54 1.81 4.21 1.12
N ALA A 55 1.53 5.20 0.26
CA ALA A 55 2.33 6.41 0.18
C ALA A 55 2.28 7.22 1.48
N ALA A 56 1.10 7.40 2.07
CA ALA A 56 0.93 8.09 3.35
C ALA A 56 1.72 7.41 4.47
N ARG A 57 1.70 6.08 4.56
CA ARG A 57 2.49 5.30 5.52
C ARG A 57 3.99 5.41 5.29
N SER A 58 4.42 5.50 4.03
CA SER A 58 5.84 5.63 3.67
C SER A 58 6.42 7.00 4.02
N LEU A 59 5.57 8.02 4.14
CA LEU A 59 5.93 9.36 4.58
C LEU A 59 5.94 9.51 6.11
N ASP A 60 5.47 8.50 6.85
CA ASP A 60 5.47 8.50 8.31
C ASP A 60 6.90 8.25 8.84
N PRO A 61 7.54 9.24 9.50
CA PRO A 61 8.95 9.13 9.90
C PRO A 61 9.16 8.28 11.16
N PHE A 62 8.09 7.77 11.78
CA PHE A 62 8.18 7.03 13.03
C PHE A 62 7.03 6.02 13.17
N PRO A 63 7.18 4.77 12.68
CA PRO A 63 6.28 3.71 13.12
C PRO A 63 6.46 3.57 14.65
N PRO A 64 5.39 3.70 15.45
CA PRO A 64 5.50 3.48 16.89
C PRO A 64 6.08 2.08 17.11
N PRO A 65 7.09 1.91 17.99
CA PRO A 65 7.73 0.62 18.21
C PRO A 65 6.65 -0.38 18.61
N GLN A 66 6.38 -1.34 17.72
CA GLN A 66 5.44 -2.41 18.00
C GLN A 66 6.00 -3.23 19.18
N PRO A 67 5.28 -3.40 20.30
CA PRO A 67 5.71 -4.30 21.35
C PRO A 67 5.76 -5.72 20.78
N GLY A 68 6.97 -6.27 20.66
CA GLY A 68 7.21 -7.62 20.14
C GLY A 68 6.52 -8.69 21.01
N PRO A 69 6.19 -9.85 20.43
CA PRO A 69 5.45 -10.90 21.12
C PRO A 69 6.41 -11.71 21.99
N ASN A 70 6.69 -11.27 23.22
CA ASN A 70 7.25 -12.15 24.25
C ASN A 70 7.07 -11.53 25.64
N GLY A 71 6.07 -12.02 26.36
CA GLY A 71 5.82 -11.62 27.75
C GLY A 71 4.55 -12.23 28.29
N THR A 72 4.61 -13.54 28.57
CA THR A 72 3.67 -14.31 29.39
C THR A 72 3.02 -13.48 30.50
N ALA A 73 1.71 -13.30 30.44
CA ALA A 73 0.91 -12.99 31.61
C ALA A 73 -0.33 -13.88 31.58
N SER A 74 -0.13 -15.10 32.08
CA SER A 74 -1.18 -15.86 32.74
C SER A 74 -1.89 -14.95 33.74
N ASN A 75 -3.18 -14.69 33.57
CA ASN A 75 -4.10 -14.73 34.70
C ASN A 75 -5.55 -14.93 34.27
N ALA A 76 -6.15 -15.89 34.95
CA ALA A 76 -7.50 -16.40 34.83
C ALA A 76 -8.60 -15.34 35.04
N TYR A 77 -9.74 -15.54 34.35
CA TYR A 77 -11.02 -14.95 34.74
C TYR A 77 -11.76 -15.95 35.64
N PRO A 78 -12.11 -15.62 36.91
CA PRO A 78 -13.08 -16.40 37.65
C PRO A 78 -14.51 -16.05 37.19
N VAL A 79 -15.42 -17.02 37.37
CA VAL A 79 -16.87 -16.95 37.11
C VAL A 79 -17.60 -16.06 38.10
#